data_AF-A0A6I3CBZ5-F1
#
_entry.id   AF-A0A6I3CBZ5-F1
#
_cell.length_a   1.000
_cell.length_b   1.000
_cell.length_c   1.000
_cell.angle_alpha   90.00
_cell.angle_beta   90.00
_cell.angle_gamma   90.00
#
_symmetry.space_group_name_H-M   'P 1'
#
loop_
_entity.id
_entity.type
_entity.pdbx_description
1 polymer ?
#
loop_
_entity_poly.entity_id
_entity_poly.type
_entity_poly.pdbx_seq_one_letter_code
_entity_poly.pdbx_strand_id
1 'polypeptide(L)'
;HLSSEQRLALVLTFEADACDLVADHGGRVIKLIGDEVMFTAVDAQSACAITLGLLEKVGPRDTPLPRGGLAFGPVIAHGGDLYGDTVNRASRMADIAIPGEVLIDAGIKSRAGSFSASQAGRRLLKGFAEPIEVWSLSAAAKHQ
;
A
#
# COMPACT_ATOMS: atom_id res chain seq x y z
N HIS A 1 -10.85 22.91 6.34
CA HIS A 1 -9.47 22.61 6.78
C HIS A 1 -9.51 21.98 8.16
N LEU A 2 -8.78 20.89 8.38
CA LEU A 2 -8.68 20.21 9.67
C LEU A 2 -7.76 21.00 10.62
N SER A 3 -8.10 21.05 11.91
CA SER A 3 -7.21 21.59 12.95
C SER A 3 -6.00 20.68 13.17
N SER A 4 -4.93 21.19 13.80
CA SER A 4 -3.75 20.38 14.14
C SER A 4 -4.10 19.16 14.98
N GLU A 5 -5.02 19.30 15.93
CA GLU A 5 -5.50 18.20 16.78
C GLU A 5 -6.29 17.16 15.96
N GLN A 6 -7.15 17.61 15.04
CA GLN A 6 -7.91 16.72 14.15
C GLN A 6 -6.98 15.94 13.21
N ARG A 7 -5.91 16.57 12.70
CA ARG A 7 -4.91 15.88 11.88
C ARG A 7 -4.13 14.83 12.69
N LEU A 8 -3.73 15.16 13.91
CA LEU A 8 -3.04 14.21 14.78
C LEU A 8 -3.94 13.01 15.10
N ALA A 9 -5.21 13.25 15.45
CA ALA A 9 -6.17 12.18 15.71
C ALA A 9 -6.38 11.27 14.49
N LEU A 10 -6.41 11.85 13.28
CA LEU A 10 -6.49 11.08 12.04
C LEU A 10 -5.27 10.18 11.84
N VAL A 11 -4.05 10.72 12.01
CA VAL A 11 -2.80 9.95 11.90
C VAL A 11 -2.78 8.81 12.92
N LEU A 12 -3.10 9.08 14.19
CA LEU A 12 -3.10 8.06 15.24
C LEU A 12 -4.14 6.95 14.97
N THR A 13 -5.31 7.31 14.43
CA THR A 13 -6.33 6.33 14.05
C THR A 13 -5.84 5.46 12.89
N PHE A 14 -5.24 6.09 11.86
CA PHE A 14 -4.67 5.39 10.72
C PHE A 14 -3.53 4.45 11.13
N GLU A 15 -2.63 4.88 12.03
CA GLU A 15 -1.56 4.04 12.56
C GLU A 15 -2.09 2.83 13.33
N ALA A 16 -3.11 3.02 14.17
CA ALA A 16 -3.74 1.93 14.92
C ALA A 16 -4.43 0.93 13.96
N ASP A 17 -5.23 1.43 13.03
CA ASP A 17 -5.90 0.61 12.02
C ASP A 17 -4.91 -0.18 11.17
N ALA A 18 -3.77 0.43 10.82
CA ALA A 18 -2.71 -0.24 10.08
C ALA A 18 -2.04 -1.32 10.90
N CYS A 19 -1.72 -1.06 12.17
CA CYS A 19 -1.15 -2.08 13.06
C CYS A 19 -2.08 -3.29 13.19
N ASP A 20 -3.38 -3.05 13.42
CA ASP A 20 -4.38 -4.09 13.60
C ASP A 20 -4.55 -4.92 12.32
N LEU A 21 -4.77 -4.28 11.17
CA LEU A 21 -4.95 -4.98 9.90
C LEU A 21 -3.70 -5.78 9.50
N VAL A 22 -2.52 -5.21 9.70
CA VAL A 22 -1.25 -5.89 9.42
C VAL A 22 -1.11 -7.12 10.30
N ALA A 23 -1.41 -7.02 11.60
CA ALA A 23 -1.34 -8.15 12.52
C ALA A 23 -2.38 -9.25 12.17
N ASP A 24 -3.62 -8.85 11.88
CA ASP A 24 -4.72 -9.76 11.54
C ASP A 24 -4.45 -10.60 10.28
N HIS A 25 -3.63 -10.06 9.36
CA HIS A 25 -3.24 -10.75 8.12
C HIS A 25 -1.83 -11.37 8.19
N GLY A 26 -1.27 -11.50 9.40
CA GLY A 26 0.02 -12.15 9.65
C GLY A 26 1.24 -11.36 9.17
N GLY A 27 1.07 -10.08 8.86
CA GLY A 27 2.12 -9.19 8.43
C GLY A 27 2.95 -8.61 9.59
N ARG A 28 3.89 -7.74 9.23
CA ARG A 28 4.73 -7.00 10.18
C ARG A 28 4.83 -5.55 9.76
N VAL A 29 4.46 -4.63 10.67
CA VAL A 29 4.77 -3.20 10.51
C VAL A 29 6.28 -3.03 10.65
N ILE A 30 6.88 -2.39 9.65
CA ILE A 30 8.33 -2.12 9.61
C ILE A 30 8.60 -0.77 10.26
N LYS A 31 7.85 0.25 9.87
CA LYS A 31 7.95 1.60 10.44
C LYS A 31 6.73 2.43 10.12
N LEU A 32 6.50 3.41 10.98
CA LEU A 32 5.54 4.50 10.82
C LEU A 32 6.36 5.77 10.57
N ILE A 33 6.09 6.48 9.47
CA ILE A 33 6.80 7.70 9.09
C ILE A 33 5.76 8.81 8.89
N GLY A 34 5.48 9.57 9.95
CA GLY A 34 4.47 10.63 9.86
C GLY A 34 3.09 10.06 9.60
N ASP A 35 2.53 10.31 8.42
CA ASP A 35 1.24 9.78 7.96
C ASP A 35 1.38 8.52 7.07
N GLU A 36 2.57 7.93 6.99
CA GLU A 36 2.85 6.73 6.21
C GLU A 36 3.06 5.49 7.09
N VAL A 37 2.56 4.35 6.62
CA VAL A 37 2.88 3.03 7.16
C VAL A 37 3.63 2.20 6.13
N MET A 38 4.76 1.63 6.55
CA MET A 38 5.46 0.61 5.79
C MET A 38 5.31 -0.74 6.49
N PHE A 39 4.84 -1.74 5.77
CA PHE A 39 4.63 -3.09 6.29
C PHE A 39 5.12 -4.16 5.32
N THR A 40 5.22 -5.38 5.82
CA THR A 40 5.36 -6.60 5.02
C THR A 40 4.22 -7.54 5.32
N ALA A 41 3.90 -8.40 4.36
CA ALA A 41 2.90 -9.44 4.50
C ALA A 41 3.51 -10.81 4.14
N VAL A 42 2.89 -11.87 4.63
CA VAL A 42 3.29 -13.26 4.35
C VAL A 42 3.15 -13.63 2.88
N ASP A 43 2.21 -13.02 2.18
CA ASP A 43 1.97 -13.19 0.75
C ASP A 43 1.30 -11.96 0.12
N ALA A 44 1.09 -12.01 -1.20
CA ALA A 44 0.49 -10.92 -1.96
C ALA A 44 -0.99 -10.70 -1.63
N GLN A 45 -1.73 -11.74 -1.23
CA GLN A 45 -3.16 -11.65 -0.94
C GLN A 45 -3.38 -10.94 0.39
N SER A 46 -2.60 -11.28 1.41
CA SER A 46 -2.55 -10.55 2.67
C SER A 46 -2.17 -9.09 2.46
N ALA A 47 -1.17 -8.81 1.60
CA ALA A 47 -0.80 -7.42 1.29
C ALA A 47 -1.97 -6.65 0.67
N CYS A 48 -2.66 -7.23 -0.32
CA CYS A 48 -3.84 -6.63 -0.93
C CYS A 48 -4.97 -6.39 0.09
N ALA A 49 -5.23 -7.37 0.96
CA ALA A 49 -6.28 -7.30 1.97
C ALA A 49 -6.02 -6.19 2.99
N ILE A 50 -4.79 -6.09 3.51
CA ILE A 50 -4.37 -5.02 4.43
C ILE A 50 -4.60 -3.65 3.79
N THR A 51 -4.11 -3.42 2.57
CA THR A 51 -4.16 -2.09 1.96
C THR A 51 -5.58 -1.67 1.57
N LEU A 52 -6.38 -2.59 1.03
CA LEU A 52 -7.79 -2.28 0.73
C LEU A 52 -8.62 -2.10 2.00
N GLY A 53 -8.34 -2.87 3.06
CA GLY A 53 -8.97 -2.69 4.37
C GLY A 53 -8.66 -1.32 4.99
N LEU A 54 -7.43 -0.83 4.82
CA LEU A 54 -7.05 0.52 5.26
C LEU A 54 -7.82 1.61 4.51
N LEU A 55 -7.94 1.47 3.19
CA LEU A 55 -8.73 2.40 2.36
C LEU A 55 -10.20 2.42 2.80
N GLU A 56 -10.78 1.24 3.09
CA GLU A 56 -12.16 1.11 3.53
C GLU A 56 -12.39 1.76 4.90
N LYS A 57 -11.49 1.54 5.85
CA LYS A 57 -11.57 2.13 7.21
C LYS A 57 -11.50 3.65 7.22
N VAL A 58 -10.64 4.24 6.39
CA VAL A 58 -10.59 5.71 6.26
C VAL A 58 -11.88 6.23 5.60
N GLY A 59 -12.31 5.58 4.51
CA GLY A 59 -13.56 5.89 3.81
C GLY A 59 -13.64 7.33 3.25
N PRO A 60 -14.69 7.67 2.48
CA PRO A 60 -14.83 8.97 1.81
C PRO A 60 -15.30 10.09 2.76
N ARG A 61 -14.92 10.06 4.04
CA ARG A 61 -15.20 11.18 4.96
C ARG A 61 -14.37 12.39 4.52
N ASP A 62 -14.63 13.58 5.08
CA ASP A 62 -13.90 14.85 4.80
C ASP A 62 -12.40 14.83 5.23
N THR A 63 -11.73 13.70 5.01
CA THR A 63 -10.37 13.34 5.38
C THR A 63 -9.61 12.98 4.10
N PRO A 64 -8.31 13.32 4.02
CA PRO A 64 -7.46 12.87 2.93
C PRO A 64 -7.50 11.34 2.81
N LEU A 65 -7.76 10.83 1.60
CA LEU A 65 -7.71 9.39 1.34
C LEU A 65 -6.25 8.94 1.29
N PRO A 66 -5.89 7.84 1.97
CA PRO A 66 -4.56 7.28 1.82
C PRO A 66 -4.37 6.77 0.39
N ARG A 67 -3.12 6.62 0.00
CA ARG A 67 -2.69 6.04 -1.27
C ARG A 67 -1.53 5.11 -0.99
N GLY A 68 -1.31 4.13 -1.88
CA GLY A 68 -0.35 3.07 -1.58
C GLY A 68 0.34 2.49 -2.79
N GLY A 69 1.38 1.70 -2.51
CA GLY A 69 2.13 0.95 -3.48
C GLY A 69 2.49 -0.43 -2.94
N LEU A 70 2.19 -1.50 -3.66
CA LEU A 70 2.58 -2.88 -3.29
C LEU A 70 3.49 -3.48 -4.35
N ALA A 71 4.62 -4.04 -3.92
CA ALA A 71 5.53 -4.77 -4.78
C ALA A 71 5.85 -6.14 -4.17
N PHE A 72 6.10 -7.12 -5.04
CA PHE A 72 6.44 -8.48 -4.61
C PHE A 72 7.84 -8.85 -5.10
N GLY A 73 8.70 -9.29 -4.19
CA GLY A 73 10.06 -9.66 -4.51
C GLY A 73 10.96 -9.80 -3.28
N PRO A 74 12.25 -10.13 -3.48
CA PRO A 74 13.20 -10.26 -2.39
C PRO A 74 13.45 -8.90 -1.73
N VAL A 75 13.73 -8.95 -0.43
CA VAL A 75 14.12 -7.80 0.39
C VAL A 75 15.27 -8.20 1.31
N ILE A 76 16.11 -7.24 1.67
CA ILE A 76 17.19 -7.41 2.63
C ILE A 76 16.73 -6.80 3.95
N ALA A 77 16.68 -7.60 5.01
CA ALA A 77 16.39 -7.11 6.36
C ALA A 77 17.71 -6.74 7.07
N HIS A 78 17.80 -5.49 7.54
CA HIS A 78 18.97 -5.01 8.27
C HIS A 78 18.58 -3.91 9.26
N GLY A 79 19.07 -4.00 10.50
CA GLY A 79 18.84 -2.94 11.51
C GLY A 79 17.36 -2.66 11.83
N GLY A 80 16.47 -3.63 11.63
CA GLY A 80 15.02 -3.45 11.83
C GLY A 80 14.26 -2.87 10.62
N ASP A 81 14.96 -2.52 9.54
CA ASP A 81 14.38 -1.97 8.31
C ASP A 81 14.53 -2.95 7.13
N LEU A 82 13.94 -2.60 5.98
CA LEU A 82 14.00 -3.36 4.74
C LEU A 82 14.58 -2.55 3.59
N TYR A 83 15.40 -3.22 2.78
CA TYR A 83 16.11 -2.61 1.66
C TYR A 83 15.97 -3.45 0.38
N GLY A 84 16.16 -2.78 -0.76
CA GLY A 84 16.21 -3.40 -2.08
C GLY A 84 15.20 -2.83 -3.06
N ASP A 85 15.29 -3.30 -4.31
CA ASP A 85 14.47 -2.79 -5.41
C ASP A 85 12.97 -2.98 -5.19
N THR A 86 12.57 -4.05 -4.49
CA THR A 86 11.17 -4.30 -4.13
C THR A 86 10.62 -3.16 -3.25
N VAL A 87 11.37 -2.76 -2.22
CA VAL A 87 10.98 -1.67 -1.30
C VAL A 87 10.95 -0.34 -2.06
N ASN A 88 11.98 -0.08 -2.86
CA ASN A 88 12.04 1.13 -3.68
C ASN A 88 10.86 1.20 -4.64
N ARG A 89 10.51 0.09 -5.31
CA ARG A 89 9.37 0.03 -6.22
C ARG A 89 8.06 0.34 -5.51
N ALA A 90 7.79 -0.30 -4.37
CA ALA A 90 6.59 -0.07 -3.59
C ALA A 90 6.45 1.41 -3.18
N SER A 91 7.49 1.99 -2.58
CA SER A 91 7.50 3.40 -2.18
C SER A 91 7.30 4.34 -3.37
N ARG A 92 7.99 4.12 -4.49
CA ARG A 92 7.84 4.96 -5.69
C ARG A 92 6.47 4.84 -6.35
N MET A 93 5.81 3.69 -6.25
CA MET A 93 4.43 3.53 -6.69
C MET A 93 3.46 4.29 -5.78
N ALA A 94 3.67 4.24 -4.45
CA ALA A 94 2.90 5.04 -3.50
C ALA A 94 3.04 6.56 -3.77
N ASP A 95 4.26 7.03 -4.07
CA ASP A 95 4.56 8.44 -4.38
C ASP A 95 3.72 8.97 -5.56
N ILE A 96 3.46 8.15 -6.57
CA ILE A 96 2.77 8.55 -7.81
C ILE A 96 1.29 8.18 -7.85
N ALA A 97 0.81 7.41 -6.87
CA ALA A 97 -0.60 7.04 -6.79
C ALA A 97 -1.47 8.29 -6.52
N ILE A 98 -2.67 8.31 -7.12
CA ILE A 98 -3.65 9.35 -6.79
C ILE A 98 -4.33 9.06 -5.44
N PRO A 99 -4.97 10.03 -4.78
CA PRO A 99 -5.69 9.78 -3.53
C PRO A 99 -6.69 8.63 -3.66
N GLY A 100 -6.65 7.67 -2.74
CA GLY A 100 -7.50 6.47 -2.75
C GLY A 100 -7.01 5.35 -3.66
N GLU A 101 -5.91 5.53 -4.39
CA GLU A 101 -5.36 4.51 -5.29
C GLU A 101 -4.24 3.71 -4.63
N VAL A 102 -4.22 2.40 -4.94
CA VAL A 102 -3.12 1.50 -4.59
C VAL A 102 -2.56 0.93 -5.87
N LEU A 103 -1.34 1.33 -6.20
CA LEU A 103 -0.62 0.82 -7.36
C LEU A 103 0.13 -0.46 -7.01
N ILE A 104 0.08 -1.45 -7.90
CA ILE A 104 0.73 -2.74 -7.70
C ILE A 104 1.63 -3.08 -8.89
N ASP A 105 2.69 -3.83 -8.62
CA ASP A 105 3.55 -4.38 -9.67
C ASP A 105 3.03 -5.72 -10.22
N ALA A 106 3.69 -6.24 -11.26
CA ALA A 106 3.34 -7.50 -11.90
C ALA A 106 3.43 -8.70 -10.93
N GLY A 107 4.30 -8.63 -9.93
CA GLY A 107 4.50 -9.67 -8.94
C GLY A 107 3.30 -9.83 -8.02
N ILE A 108 2.76 -8.72 -7.52
CA ILE A 108 1.50 -8.69 -6.76
C ILE A 108 0.33 -9.07 -7.68
N LYS A 109 0.22 -8.46 -8.87
CA LYS A 109 -0.89 -8.71 -9.81
C LYS A 109 -1.04 -10.19 -10.15
N SER A 110 0.06 -10.90 -10.37
CA SER A 110 0.04 -12.35 -10.69
C SER A 110 -0.35 -13.24 -9.51
N ARG A 111 -0.36 -12.71 -8.28
CA ARG A 111 -0.65 -13.43 -7.03
C ARG A 111 -1.82 -12.85 -6.25
N ALA A 112 -2.55 -11.90 -6.82
CA ALA A 112 -3.63 -11.17 -6.18
C ALA A 112 -4.85 -12.06 -5.83
N GLY A 113 -4.92 -13.30 -6.30
CA GLY A 113 -6.01 -14.22 -5.96
C GLY A 113 -7.37 -13.69 -6.42
N SER A 114 -8.28 -13.49 -5.47
CA SER A 114 -9.63 -12.95 -5.74
C SER A 114 -9.65 -11.44 -5.97
N PHE A 115 -8.59 -10.70 -5.63
CA PHE A 115 -8.55 -9.25 -5.85
C PHE A 115 -8.44 -8.91 -7.33
N SER A 116 -9.01 -7.77 -7.71
CA SER A 116 -9.01 -7.28 -9.09
C SER A 116 -7.92 -6.23 -9.30
N ALA A 117 -7.45 -6.11 -10.54
CA ALA A 117 -6.43 -5.14 -10.90
C ALA A 117 -6.69 -4.62 -12.32
N SER A 118 -6.84 -3.31 -12.47
CA SER A 118 -7.00 -2.64 -13.77
C SER A 118 -5.68 -2.04 -14.23
N GLN A 119 -5.41 -2.04 -15.53
CA GLN A 119 -4.14 -1.52 -16.05
C GLN A 119 -4.03 -0.01 -15.79
N ALA A 120 -2.95 0.41 -15.14
CA ALA A 120 -2.67 1.82 -14.81
C ALA A 120 -1.47 2.39 -15.61
N GLY A 121 -1.04 1.65 -16.64
CA GLY A 121 -0.04 2.06 -17.62
C GLY A 121 1.39 1.67 -17.26
N ARG A 122 2.35 2.32 -17.94
CA ARG A 122 3.80 2.17 -17.69
C ARG A 122 4.35 3.44 -17.06
N ARG A 123 5.16 3.28 -16.02
CA ARG A 123 5.72 4.38 -15.22
C ARG A 123 7.23 4.23 -15.09
N LEU A 124 7.96 5.28 -15.48
CA LEU A 124 9.39 5.38 -15.18
C LEU A 124 9.52 5.87 -13.74
N LEU A 125 9.90 4.97 -12.84
CA LEU A 125 10.09 5.30 -11.42
C LEU A 125 11.52 5.76 -11.19
N LYS A 126 11.71 6.72 -10.28
CA LYS A 126 13.05 7.19 -9.89
C LYS A 126 13.90 6.00 -9.42
N GLY A 127 15.06 5.81 -10.04
CA GLY A 127 16.00 4.73 -9.73
C GLY A 127 15.82 3.48 -10.58
N PHE A 128 14.82 3.41 -11.46
CA PHE A 128 14.64 2.32 -12.42
C PHE A 128 15.04 2.80 -13.82
N ALA A 129 15.80 1.99 -14.56
CA ALA A 129 16.26 2.32 -15.91
C ALA A 129 15.14 2.22 -16.95
N GLU A 130 14.21 1.29 -16.74
CA GLU A 130 13.11 1.00 -17.68
C GLU A 130 11.74 1.29 -17.05
N PRO A 131 10.75 1.75 -17.84
CA PRO A 131 9.39 1.93 -17.35
C PRO A 131 8.78 0.59 -16.94
N ILE A 132 8.28 0.52 -15.71
CA ILE A 132 7.58 -0.65 -15.18
C ILE A 132 6.09 -0.57 -15.47
N GLU A 133 5.45 -1.72 -15.69
CA GLU A 133 3.99 -1.81 -15.74
C GLU A 133 3.41 -1.76 -14.33
N VAL A 134 2.31 -1.04 -14.17
CA VAL A 134 1.57 -0.91 -12.91
C VAL A 134 0.08 -1.12 -13.13
N TRP A 135 -0.59 -1.58 -12.08
CA TRP A 135 -2.03 -1.77 -12.04
C TRP A 135 -2.64 -1.08 -10.83
N SER A 136 -3.88 -0.63 -10.95
CA SER A 136 -4.68 -0.12 -9.84
C SER A 136 -5.42 -1.29 -9.18
N LEU A 137 -5.16 -1.52 -7.89
CA LEU A 137 -5.76 -2.61 -7.11
C LEU A 137 -7.19 -2.24 -6.68
N SER A 138 -8.11 -3.21 -6.78
CA SER A 138 -9.46 -3.09 -6.26
C SER A 138 -9.96 -4.40 -5.65
N ALA A 139 -11.00 -4.28 -4.82
CA ALA A 139 -11.75 -5.45 -4.36
C ALA A 139 -12.32 -6.22 -5.57
N ALA A 140 -12.56 -7.52 -5.40
CA ALA A 140 -13.20 -8.34 -6.42
C ALA A 140 -14.51 -7.69 -6.89
N ALA A 141 -14.76 -7.65 -8.19
CA ALA A 141 -16.09 -7.30 -8.69
C ALA A 141 -17.09 -8.31 -8.11
N LYS A 142 -18.12 -7.84 -7.40
CA LYS A 142 -19.24 -8.69 -7.01
C LYS A 142 -19.90 -9.13 -8.33
N HIS A 143 -19.78 -10.41 -8.68
CA HIS A 143 -20.60 -10.98 -9.75
C HIS A 143 -22.06 -10.81 -9.33
N GLN A 144 -22.76 -9.96 -10.06
CA GLN A 144 -24.21 -9.74 -9.94
C GLN A 144 -24.94 -10.76 -10.79
#